data_AF-A0A535JLM2-F1
#
_entry.id   AF-A0A535JLM2-F1
#
_cell.length_a   1.000
_cell.length_b   1.000
_cell.length_c   1.000
_cell.angle_alpha   90.00
_cell.angle_beta   90.00
_cell.angle_gamma   90.00
#
_symmetry.space_group_name_H-M   'P 1'
#
loop_
_entity.id
_entity.type
_entity.pdbx_description
1 polymer ?
#
loop_
_entity_poly.entity_id
_entity_poly.type
_entity_poly.pdbx_seq_one_letter_code
_entity_poly.pdbx_strand_id
1 'polypeptide(L)'
;MTTRLGAVDDPIAAVAAQTVQAWPDLARGTRTGRPKAWGALAARGVTALRERLGRPLSDEERRSLWSALWDAAGKEPGADR
;
A
#
# COMPACT_ATOMS: atom_id res chain seq x y z
N MET A 1 18.51 11.88 -23.63
CA MET A 1 18.96 11.26 -22.37
C MET A 1 17.78 11.23 -21.42
N THR A 2 17.22 10.05 -21.21
CA THR A 2 15.92 9.80 -20.57
C THR A 2 15.95 10.10 -19.09
N THR A 3 15.12 11.05 -18.64
CA THR A 3 14.95 11.39 -17.23
C THR A 3 14.28 10.23 -16.49
N ARG A 4 15.08 9.55 -15.65
CA ARG A 4 14.63 8.59 -14.65
C ARG A 4 14.07 9.35 -13.45
N LEU A 5 12.83 9.83 -13.53
CA LEU A 5 12.11 10.52 -12.43
C LEU A 5 10.71 9.93 -12.20
N GLY A 6 10.48 8.66 -12.53
CA GLY A 6 9.14 8.04 -12.50
C GLY A 6 8.88 7.02 -11.39
N ALA A 7 9.84 6.72 -10.50
CA ALA A 7 9.70 5.61 -9.55
C ALA A 7 9.98 5.95 -8.08
N VAL A 8 10.63 7.08 -7.78
CA VAL A 8 11.02 7.45 -6.41
C VAL A 8 10.01 8.34 -5.69
N ASP A 9 8.98 8.82 -6.40
CA ASP A 9 8.04 9.82 -5.89
C ASP A 9 6.57 9.43 -6.07
N ASP A 10 6.25 8.14 -6.25
CA ASP A 10 4.83 7.73 -6.20
C ASP A 10 4.37 7.63 -4.74
N PRO A 11 3.59 8.60 -4.21
CA PRO A 11 3.17 8.58 -2.82
C PRO A 11 2.30 7.37 -2.50
N ILE A 12 1.62 6.80 -3.51
CA ILE A 12 0.74 5.65 -3.37
C ILE A 12 1.54 4.39 -3.10
N ALA A 13 2.50 4.04 -3.95
CA ALA A 13 3.40 2.91 -3.75
C ALA A 13 4.18 3.01 -2.43
N ALA A 14 4.68 4.21 -2.12
CA ALA A 14 5.40 4.44 -0.87
C ALA A 14 4.51 4.23 0.36
N VAL A 15 3.26 4.71 0.36
CA VAL A 15 2.32 4.47 1.47
C VAL A 15 1.92 3.01 1.55
N ALA A 16 1.72 2.33 0.42
CA ALA A 16 1.39 0.91 0.39
C ALA A 16 2.48 0.06 1.05
N ALA A 17 3.75 0.26 0.65
CA ALA A 17 4.89 -0.45 1.22
C ALA A 17 5.03 -0.21 2.73
N GLN A 18 4.97 1.05 3.17
CA GLN A 18 5.03 1.42 4.59
C GLN A 18 3.87 0.81 5.38
N THR A 19 2.66 0.77 4.81
CA THR A 19 1.49 0.18 5.47
C THR A 19 1.67 -1.32 5.69
N VAL A 20 2.18 -2.05 4.69
CA VAL A 20 2.46 -3.48 4.82
C VAL A 20 3.55 -3.75 5.87
N GLN A 21 4.62 -2.94 5.88
CA GLN A 21 5.70 -3.05 6.85
C GLN A 21 5.24 -2.75 8.28
N ALA A 22 4.38 -1.74 8.47
CA ALA A 22 3.85 -1.38 9.78
C ALA A 22 2.80 -2.38 10.31
N TRP A 23 2.13 -3.13 9.42
CA TRP A 23 1.05 -4.06 9.77
C TRP A 23 1.27 -5.48 9.20
N PRO A 24 2.37 -6.16 9.57
CA PRO A 24 2.74 -7.44 8.98
C PRO A 24 1.71 -8.56 9.24
N ASP A 25 1.00 -8.50 10.37
CA ASP A 25 -0.11 -9.43 10.66
C ASP A 25 -1.29 -9.23 9.71
N LEU A 26 -1.65 -7.98 9.39
CA LEU A 26 -2.72 -7.68 8.43
C LEU A 26 -2.31 -8.05 7.01
N ALA A 27 -1.04 -7.85 6.64
CA ALA A 27 -0.49 -8.27 5.36
C ALA A 27 -0.51 -9.80 5.22
N ARG A 28 -0.04 -10.54 6.24
CA ARG A 28 -0.17 -12.01 6.29
C ARG A 28 -1.63 -12.44 6.22
N GLY A 29 -2.50 -11.83 7.02
CA GLY A 29 -3.93 -12.14 7.02
C GLY A 29 -4.57 -11.90 5.65
N THR A 30 -4.17 -10.84 4.93
CA THR A 30 -4.61 -10.59 3.55
C THR A 30 -4.18 -11.73 2.63
N ARG A 31 -2.90 -12.12 2.69
CA ARG A 31 -2.36 -13.24 1.88
C ARG A 31 -3.07 -14.58 2.16
N THR A 32 -3.37 -14.86 3.43
CA THR A 32 -3.97 -16.14 3.85
C THR A 32 -5.49 -16.13 3.81
N GLY A 33 -6.13 -15.08 3.27
CA GLY A 33 -7.60 -14.98 3.20
C GLY A 33 -8.30 -14.82 4.55
N ARG A 34 -7.60 -14.32 5.59
CA ARG A 34 -8.19 -14.08 6.91
C ARG A 34 -9.30 -13.03 6.80
N PRO A 35 -10.52 -13.32 7.30
CA PRO A 35 -11.61 -12.34 7.32
C PRO A 35 -11.17 -11.01 7.94
N LYS A 36 -11.62 -9.89 7.36
CA LYS A 36 -11.35 -8.51 7.80
C LYS A 36 -9.89 -8.03 7.70
N ALA A 37 -8.91 -8.89 7.38
CA ALA A 37 -7.52 -8.47 7.29
C ALA A 37 -7.30 -7.46 6.15
N TRP A 38 -7.81 -7.77 4.95
CA TRP A 38 -7.75 -6.87 3.80
C TRP A 38 -8.42 -5.52 4.08
N GLY A 39 -9.66 -5.54 4.58
CA GLY A 39 -10.41 -4.31 4.88
C GLY A 39 -9.69 -3.43 5.90
N ALA A 40 -9.10 -4.03 6.94
CA ALA A 40 -8.30 -3.29 7.92
C ALA A 40 -7.02 -2.71 7.28
N LEU A 41 -6.29 -3.49 6.49
CA LEU A 41 -5.06 -3.05 5.82
C LEU A 41 -5.34 -1.89 4.85
N ALA A 42 -6.38 -2.03 4.02
CA ALA A 42 -6.84 -1.01 3.07
C ALA A 42 -7.25 0.29 3.79
N ALA A 43 -7.97 0.20 4.91
CA ALA A 43 -8.36 1.37 5.69
C ALA A 43 -7.14 2.13 6.26
N ARG A 44 -6.12 1.40 6.73
CA ARG A 44 -4.86 2.02 7.21
C ARG A 44 -4.11 2.73 6.09
N GLY A 45 -3.99 2.09 4.92
CA GLY A 45 -3.36 2.72 3.77
C GLY A 45 -4.09 4.00 3.33
N VAL A 46 -5.44 3.97 3.28
CA VAL A 46 -6.24 5.13 2.89
C VAL A 46 -6.06 6.28 3.88
N THR A 47 -6.03 5.97 5.18
CA THR A 47 -5.80 6.96 6.25
C THR A 47 -4.41 7.60 6.08
N ALA A 48 -3.37 6.77 5.94
CA ALA A 48 -2.00 7.25 5.77
C ALA A 48 -1.80 8.08 4.50
N LEU A 49 -2.40 7.68 3.36
CA LEU A 49 -2.31 8.46 2.13
C LEU A 49 -3.07 9.79 2.24
N ARG A 50 -4.22 9.79 2.92
CA ARG A 50 -4.99 11.02 3.18
C ARG A 50 -4.18 11.99 4.04
N GLU A 51 -3.56 11.50 5.11
CA GLU A 51 -2.70 12.30 5.99
C GLU A 51 -1.52 12.89 5.21
N ARG A 52 -0.87 12.08 4.36
CA ARG A 52 0.26 12.52 3.53
C ARG A 52 -0.14 13.57 2.49
N LEU A 53 -1.30 13.44 1.86
CA LEU A 53 -1.76 14.37 0.82
C LEU A 53 -2.44 15.63 1.40
N GLY A 54 -2.82 15.62 2.69
CA GLY A 54 -3.57 16.71 3.31
C GLY A 54 -4.97 16.93 2.75
N ARG A 55 -5.48 15.98 1.94
CA ARG A 55 -6.80 16.07 1.28
C ARG A 55 -7.46 14.70 1.14
N PRO A 56 -8.79 14.62 0.94
CA PRO A 56 -9.44 13.36 0.60
C PRO A 56 -8.87 12.75 -0.70
N LEU A 57 -8.82 11.42 -0.76
CA LEU A 57 -8.44 10.66 -1.95
C LEU A 57 -9.59 10.65 -2.96
N SER A 58 -9.24 10.85 -4.23
CA SER A 58 -10.07 10.52 -5.38
C SER A 58 -10.29 9.01 -5.47
N ASP A 59 -11.33 8.60 -6.20
CA ASP A 59 -11.62 7.17 -6.38
C ASP A 59 -10.51 6.42 -7.14
N GLU A 60 -9.89 7.08 -8.12
CA GLU A 60 -8.74 6.55 -8.85
C GLU A 60 -7.52 6.32 -7.94
N GLU A 61 -7.22 7.29 -7.06
CA GLU A 61 -6.12 7.17 -6.08
C GLU A 61 -6.38 6.04 -5.09
N ARG A 62 -7.64 5.88 -4.65
CA ARG A 62 -8.06 4.79 -3.76
C ARG A 62 -7.89 3.42 -4.43
N ARG A 63 -8.32 3.28 -5.69
CA ARG A 63 -8.15 2.03 -6.45
C ARG A 63 -6.68 1.73 -6.71
N SER A 64 -5.88 2.74 -7.05
CA SER A 64 -4.43 2.60 -7.24
C SER A 64 -3.74 2.17 -5.95
N LEU A 65 -4.12 2.75 -4.81
CA LEU A 65 -3.62 2.36 -3.50
C LEU A 65 -3.99 0.92 -3.14
N TRP A 66 -5.22 0.48 -3.42
CA TRP A 66 -5.60 -0.91 -3.19
C TRP A 66 -4.78 -1.88 -4.05
N SER A 67 -4.57 -1.57 -5.32
CA SER A 67 -3.72 -2.38 -6.19
C SER A 67 -2.28 -2.46 -5.65
N ALA A 68 -1.71 -1.33 -5.24
CA ALA A 68 -0.37 -1.28 -4.66
C ALA A 68 -0.27 -2.03 -3.32
N LEU A 69 -1.29 -1.95 -2.44
CA LEU A 69 -1.35 -2.71 -1.20
C LEU A 69 -1.45 -4.21 -1.44
N TRP A 70 -2.21 -4.63 -2.45
CA TRP A 70 -2.35 -6.03 -2.82
C TRP A 70 -1.03 -6.61 -3.30
N ASP A 71 -0.35 -5.90 -4.21
CA ASP A 71 0.99 -6.28 -4.70
C ASP A 71 2.01 -6.33 -3.54
N ALA A 72 2.08 -5.27 -2.73
CA ALA A 72 3.01 -5.17 -1.61
C ALA A 72 2.76 -6.23 -0.53
N ALA A 73 1.48 -6.55 -0.23
CA ALA A 73 1.15 -7.59 0.74
C ALA A 73 1.45 -8.99 0.22
N GLY A 74 1.36 -9.21 -1.10
CA GLY A 74 1.70 -10.46 -1.77
C GLY A 74 3.21 -10.75 -1.78
N LYS A 75 4.04 -9.72 -1.87
CA LYS A 75 5.49 -9.84 -1.70
C LYS A 75 5.82 -10.22 -0.27
N GLU A 76 6.60 -11.29 -0.08
CA GLU A 76 7.06 -11.61 1.27
C GLU A 76 7.98 -10.49 1.78
N PRO A 77 7.82 -10.02 3.02
CA PRO A 77 8.75 -9.07 3.61
C PRO A 77 10.12 -9.77 3.75
N GLY A 78 11.00 -9.56 2.77
CA GLY A 78 12.34 -10.17 2.69
C GLY A 78 12.60 -11.12 1.52
N ALA A 79 11.67 -11.27 0.55
CA ALA A 79 11.91 -12.10 -0.65
C ALA A 79 12.94 -11.53 -1.64
N ASP A 80 13.53 -10.37 -1.35
CA ASP A 80 14.59 -9.72 -2.16
C ASP A 80 15.98 -9.88 -1.51
N ARG A 81 16.26 -11.03 -0.87
CA ARG A 81 17.56 -11.32 -0.26
C ARG A 81 18.32 -12.42 -0.99
#